data_AF-A0AA43FRG6-F1
#
_entry.id   AF-A0AA43FRG6-F1
#
_cell.length_a   1.000
_cell.length_b   1.000
_cell.length_c   1.000
_cell.angle_alpha   90.00
_cell.angle_beta   90.00
_cell.angle_gamma   90.00
#
_symmetry.space_group_name_H-M   'P 1'
#
loop_
_entity.id
_entity.type
_entity.pdbx_description
1 polymer ?
#
loop_
_entity_poly.entity_id
_entity_poly.type
_entity_poly.pdbx_seq_one_letter_code
_entity_poly.pdbx_strand_id
1 'polypeptide(L)'
;MTDRVTTILSGRRERLERVLGHPLAAPDFGQAGPLPERVRSFLREEAEDLYWNELEWEHITDEEALEAGPLTELAFPGFLAFIRGLLLTEVMPDALAPASPRPGVVEDVLRFLTGRVVELQDQVGSSDEADADRMRSEADMTSRLIDLVLYRFHGLSPEDVERAEAARAG
;
A
#
# COMPACT_ATOMS: atom_id res chain seq x y z
N MET A 1 15.12 12.80 1.84
CA MET A 1 13.98 11.91 2.14
C MET A 1 13.45 11.24 0.87
N THR A 2 13.13 12.02 -0.18
CA THR A 2 12.62 11.51 -1.47
C THR A 2 13.51 10.42 -2.10
N ASP A 3 14.84 10.59 -2.12
CA ASP A 3 15.75 9.59 -2.69
C ASP A 3 15.67 8.24 -1.96
N ARG A 4 15.60 8.25 -0.62
CA ARG A 4 15.49 7.04 0.20
C ARG A 4 14.15 6.33 -0.04
N VAL A 5 13.06 7.10 -0.15
CA VAL A 5 11.73 6.57 -0.48
C VAL A 5 11.74 5.87 -1.84
N THR A 6 12.31 6.52 -2.87
CA THR A 6 12.45 5.92 -4.19
C THR A 6 13.30 4.65 -4.16
N THR A 7 14.44 4.67 -3.47
CA THR A 7 15.31 3.48 -3.34
C THR A 7 14.60 2.32 -2.67
N ILE A 8 13.88 2.54 -1.57
CA ILE A 8 13.16 1.48 -0.86
C ILE A 8 12.05 0.90 -1.73
N LEU A 9 11.25 1.76 -2.36
CA LEU A 9 10.13 1.31 -3.18
C LEU A 9 10.62 0.53 -4.43
N SER A 10 11.68 1.00 -5.09
CA SER A 10 12.31 0.27 -6.20
C SER A 10 12.90 -1.07 -5.73
N GLY A 11 13.59 -1.09 -4.59
CA GLY A 11 14.14 -2.34 -4.03
C GLY A 11 13.06 -3.37 -3.68
N ARG A 12 11.88 -2.93 -3.23
CA ARG A 12 10.72 -3.83 -3.02
C ARG A 12 10.21 -4.43 -4.33
N ARG A 13 10.10 -3.62 -5.39
CA ARG A 13 9.71 -4.12 -6.73
C ARG A 13 10.71 -5.13 -7.26
N GLU A 14 12.02 -4.82 -7.20
CA GLU A 14 13.08 -5.73 -7.61
C GLU A 14 13.07 -7.05 -6.82
N ARG A 15 12.77 -6.99 -5.50
CA ARG A 15 12.59 -8.20 -4.69
C ARG A 15 11.41 -9.02 -5.19
N LEU A 16 10.27 -8.40 -5.49
CA LEU A 16 9.10 -9.10 -6.02
C LEU A 16 9.41 -9.75 -7.37
N GLU A 17 10.03 -9.03 -8.30
CA GLU A 17 10.44 -9.60 -9.60
C GLU A 17 11.36 -10.81 -9.44
N ARG A 18 12.31 -10.75 -8.49
CA ARG A 18 13.21 -11.86 -8.18
C ARG A 18 12.47 -13.08 -7.63
N VAL A 19 11.51 -12.87 -6.75
CA VAL A 19 10.69 -13.94 -6.16
C VAL A 19 9.77 -14.57 -7.20
N LEU A 20 9.18 -13.77 -8.08
CA LEU A 20 8.26 -14.24 -9.11
C LEU A 20 8.98 -14.85 -10.31
N GLY A 21 10.24 -14.48 -10.55
CA GLY A 21 11.04 -14.94 -11.67
C GLY A 21 10.70 -14.28 -13.00
N HIS A 22 9.92 -13.20 -12.98
CA HIS A 22 9.57 -12.41 -14.15
C HIS A 22 9.38 -10.92 -13.78
N PRO A 23 9.46 -10.01 -14.76
CA PRO A 23 9.19 -8.59 -14.54
C PRO A 23 7.76 -8.34 -14.05
N LEU A 24 7.57 -7.28 -13.26
CA LEU A 24 6.24 -6.84 -12.86
C LEU A 24 5.53 -6.18 -14.03
N ALA A 25 4.23 -6.46 -14.18
CA ALA A 25 3.42 -5.81 -15.21
C ALA A 25 3.32 -4.30 -14.94
N ALA A 26 3.38 -3.50 -16.01
CA ALA A 26 3.05 -2.08 -15.91
C ALA A 26 1.55 -1.92 -15.60
N PRO A 27 1.16 -0.99 -14.71
CA PRO A 27 -0.24 -0.77 -14.41
C PRO A 27 -0.98 -0.21 -15.64
N ASP A 28 -2.27 -0.54 -15.77
CA ASP A 28 -3.11 0.00 -16.83
C ASP A 28 -3.51 1.45 -16.52
N PHE A 29 -3.06 2.40 -17.34
CA PHE A 29 -3.46 3.81 -17.27
C PHE A 29 -4.81 4.07 -17.94
N GLY A 30 -5.39 3.04 -18.57
CA GLY A 30 -6.58 3.14 -19.39
C GLY A 30 -6.39 4.11 -20.55
N GLN A 31 -7.50 4.52 -21.17
CA GLN A 31 -7.51 5.56 -22.19
C GLN A 31 -7.63 6.98 -21.60
N ALA A 32 -7.75 7.09 -20.28
CA ALA A 32 -7.91 8.37 -19.62
C ALA A 32 -6.56 9.11 -19.59
N GLY A 33 -6.54 10.32 -20.14
CA GLY A 33 -5.38 11.20 -20.03
C GLY A 33 -4.99 11.50 -18.57
N PRO A 34 -3.80 12.10 -18.36
CA PRO A 34 -3.32 12.43 -17.02
C PRO A 34 -4.34 13.28 -16.27
N LEU A 35 -4.55 12.97 -14.98
CA LEU A 35 -5.43 13.74 -14.12
C LEU A 35 -4.90 15.16 -13.94
N PRO A 36 -5.79 16.18 -13.84
CA PRO A 36 -5.39 17.49 -13.34
C PRO A 36 -4.76 17.35 -11.96
N GLU A 37 -3.67 18.09 -11.72
CA GLU A 37 -2.91 17.99 -10.46
C GLU A 37 -3.80 18.09 -9.23
N ARG A 38 -4.72 19.07 -9.20
CA ARG A 38 -5.67 19.23 -8.09
C ARG A 38 -6.49 17.98 -7.78
N VAL A 39 -6.92 17.24 -8.80
CA VAL A 39 -7.70 16.01 -8.63
C VAL A 39 -6.80 14.87 -8.16
N ARG A 40 -5.57 14.80 -8.69
CA ARG A 40 -4.57 13.84 -8.28
C ARG A 40 -4.19 14.02 -6.80
N SER A 41 -3.93 15.26 -6.37
CA SER A 41 -3.61 15.58 -4.97
C SER A 41 -4.79 15.27 -4.05
N PHE A 42 -6.02 15.63 -4.45
CA PHE A 42 -7.22 15.31 -3.68
C PHE A 42 -7.39 13.80 -3.47
N LEU A 43 -7.28 12.98 -4.51
CA LEU A 43 -7.42 11.52 -4.38
C LEU A 43 -6.30 10.89 -3.54
N ARG A 44 -5.10 11.46 -3.58
CA ARG A 44 -4.00 11.05 -2.70
C ARG A 44 -4.31 11.39 -1.25
N GLU A 45 -4.78 12.61 -0.98
CA GLU A 45 -5.17 13.07 0.37
C GLU A 45 -6.29 12.21 0.96
N GLU A 46 -7.29 11.83 0.17
CA GLU A 46 -8.35 10.90 0.62
C GLU A 46 -7.78 9.52 1.01
N ALA A 47 -6.76 9.02 0.31
CA ALA A 47 -6.09 7.77 0.70
C ALA A 47 -5.30 7.94 2.01
N GLU A 48 -4.66 9.09 2.21
CA GLU A 48 -3.92 9.40 3.44
C GLU A 48 -4.89 9.49 4.63
N ASP A 49 -6.02 10.17 4.46
CA ASP A 49 -7.06 10.26 5.49
C ASP A 49 -7.63 8.88 5.84
N LEU A 50 -7.89 8.02 4.85
CA LEU A 50 -8.32 6.64 5.11
C LEU A 50 -7.27 5.86 5.90
N TYR A 51 -5.99 5.97 5.52
CA TYR A 51 -4.89 5.32 6.23
C TYR A 51 -4.83 5.77 7.70
N TRP A 52 -4.89 7.08 7.96
CA TRP A 52 -4.83 7.61 9.32
C TRP A 52 -6.03 7.22 10.16
N ASN A 53 -7.24 7.28 9.59
CA ASN A 53 -8.46 6.90 10.29
C ASN A 53 -8.41 5.42 10.69
N GLU A 54 -8.03 4.53 9.77
CA GLU A 54 -7.96 3.09 10.03
C GLU A 54 -6.86 2.74 11.03
N LEU A 55 -5.70 3.38 10.93
CA LEU A 55 -4.62 3.21 11.90
C LEU A 55 -5.01 3.72 13.30
N GLU A 56 -5.76 4.83 13.40
CA GLU A 56 -6.28 5.32 14.68
C GLU A 56 -7.27 4.32 15.28
N TRP A 57 -8.14 3.71 14.47
CA TRP A 57 -9.05 2.67 14.93
C TRP A 57 -8.31 1.46 15.49
N GLU A 58 -7.29 0.95 14.80
CA GLU A 58 -6.46 -0.17 15.29
C GLU A 58 -5.80 0.16 16.64
N HIS A 59 -5.24 1.36 16.78
CA HIS A 59 -4.64 1.81 18.03
C HIS A 59 -5.65 1.92 19.19
N ILE A 60 -6.94 2.14 18.90
CA ILE A 60 -8.01 2.23 19.91
C ILE A 60 -8.51 0.84 20.31
N THR A 61 -8.61 -0.09 19.36
CA THR A 61 -9.22 -1.40 19.58
C THR A 61 -8.25 -2.45 20.10
N ASP A 62 -6.94 -2.27 19.92
CA ASP A 62 -5.89 -3.20 20.36
C ASP A 62 -6.20 -4.65 19.90
N GLU A 63 -6.81 -4.79 18.72
CA GLU A 63 -7.07 -6.08 18.05
C GLU A 63 -5.77 -6.77 17.56
N GLU A 64 -4.62 -6.29 18.04
CA GLU A 64 -3.25 -6.80 17.79
C GLU A 64 -2.98 -8.15 18.49
N ALA A 65 -3.85 -8.60 19.40
CA ALA A 65 -3.66 -9.80 20.22
C ALA A 65 -4.11 -11.13 19.57
N LEU A 66 -3.98 -11.29 18.25
CA LEU A 66 -4.14 -12.59 17.59
C LEU A 66 -2.83 -13.39 17.65
N GLU A 67 -2.90 -14.69 17.96
CA GLU A 67 -1.74 -15.61 18.06
C GLU A 67 -0.87 -15.69 16.78
N ALA A 68 -1.36 -15.18 15.64
CA ALA A 68 -0.67 -15.13 14.35
C ALA A 68 -0.20 -13.73 13.94
N GLY A 69 -0.37 -12.71 14.79
CA GLY A 69 -0.17 -11.29 14.45
C GLY A 69 -1.35 -10.69 13.66
N PRO A 70 -1.43 -9.35 13.53
CA PRO A 70 -2.54 -8.67 12.87
C PRO A 70 -2.55 -8.99 11.37
N LEU A 71 -3.74 -9.30 10.83
CA LEU A 71 -3.95 -9.32 9.38
C LEU A 71 -4.14 -7.87 8.94
N THR A 72 -3.10 -7.26 8.38
CA THR A 72 -3.15 -5.87 7.87
C THR A 72 -4.29 -5.66 6.86
N GLU A 73 -4.75 -6.70 6.17
CA GLU A 73 -5.93 -6.65 5.31
C GLU A 73 -7.22 -6.33 6.06
N LEU A 74 -7.34 -6.75 7.33
CA LEU A 74 -8.48 -6.48 8.21
C LEU A 74 -8.38 -5.10 8.88
N ALA A 75 -7.16 -4.64 9.14
CA ALA A 75 -6.89 -3.32 9.69
C ALA A 75 -7.17 -2.18 8.70
N PHE A 76 -6.97 -2.42 7.39
CA PHE A 76 -7.09 -1.38 6.35
C PHE A 76 -8.14 -1.69 5.26
N PRO A 77 -9.39 -2.07 5.61
CA PRO A 77 -10.36 -2.58 4.64
C PRO A 77 -10.86 -1.50 3.68
N GLY A 78 -11.14 -0.30 4.18
CA GLY A 78 -11.58 0.87 3.43
C GLY A 78 -10.47 1.44 2.56
N PHE A 79 -9.24 1.56 3.09
CA PHE A 79 -8.08 1.95 2.29
C PHE A 79 -7.84 0.97 1.14
N LEU A 80 -7.83 -0.34 1.38
CA LEU A 80 -7.62 -1.34 0.34
C LEU A 80 -8.76 -1.38 -0.70
N ALA A 81 -10.00 -1.12 -0.27
CA ALA A 81 -11.12 -0.95 -1.18
C ALA A 81 -10.97 0.29 -2.07
N PHE A 82 -10.49 1.40 -1.51
CA PHE A 82 -10.22 2.63 -2.25
C PHE A 82 -9.12 2.43 -3.30
N ILE A 83 -8.00 1.81 -2.93
CA ILE A 83 -6.91 1.44 -3.86
C ILE A 83 -7.43 0.54 -4.99
N ARG A 84 -8.28 -0.44 -4.67
CA ARG A 84 -8.91 -1.29 -5.69
C ARG A 84 -9.78 -0.47 -6.64
N GLY A 85 -10.55 0.49 -6.14
CA GLY A 85 -11.36 1.39 -6.96
C GLY A 85 -10.52 2.25 -7.90
N LEU A 86 -9.37 2.74 -7.44
CA LEU A 86 -8.42 3.49 -8.27
C LEU A 86 -7.76 2.63 -9.36
N LEU A 87 -7.73 1.31 -9.22
CA LEU A 87 -7.12 0.39 -10.19
C LEU A 87 -8.15 -0.37 -11.03
N LEU A 88 -9.42 -0.01 -10.92
CA LEU A 88 -10.50 -0.72 -11.60
C LEU A 88 -10.40 -0.54 -13.12
N THR A 89 -10.23 -1.65 -13.84
CA THR A 89 -10.14 -1.70 -15.32
C THR A 89 -11.45 -2.16 -15.98
N GLU A 90 -12.35 -2.79 -15.21
CA GLU A 90 -13.62 -3.32 -15.71
C GLU A 90 -14.77 -2.90 -14.80
N VAL A 91 -15.91 -2.58 -15.41
CA VAL A 91 -17.17 -2.26 -14.73
C VAL A 91 -18.28 -3.16 -15.29
N MET A 92 -19.38 -3.30 -14.54
CA MET A 92 -20.53 -4.04 -15.03
C MET A 92 -21.11 -3.41 -16.30
N PRO A 93 -21.74 -4.21 -17.20
CA PRO A 93 -22.26 -3.70 -18.48
C PRO A 93 -23.30 -2.58 -18.35
N ASP A 94 -23.97 -2.47 -17.21
CA ASP A 94 -24.98 -1.46 -16.88
C ASP A 94 -24.40 -0.21 -16.19
N ALA A 95 -23.07 -0.14 -16.01
CA ALA A 95 -22.42 1.00 -15.41
C ALA A 95 -22.60 2.28 -16.26
N LEU A 96 -22.95 3.38 -15.59
CA LEU A 96 -23.19 4.68 -16.23
C LEU A 96 -21.92 5.36 -16.75
N ALA A 97 -20.74 4.87 -16.35
CA ALA A 97 -19.45 5.36 -16.79
C ALA A 97 -18.48 4.17 -16.95
N PRO A 98 -17.55 4.24 -17.91
CA PRO A 98 -16.52 3.22 -18.07
C PRO A 98 -15.57 3.22 -16.85
N ALA A 99 -14.86 2.11 -16.70
CA ALA A 99 -13.72 2.04 -15.80
C ALA A 99 -12.69 3.12 -16.18
N SER A 100 -12.11 3.77 -15.17
CA SER A 100 -11.14 4.85 -15.38
C SER A 100 -10.01 4.71 -14.36
N PRO A 101 -9.08 3.75 -14.60
CA PRO A 101 -8.00 3.47 -13.66
C PRO A 101 -7.07 4.69 -13.53
N ARG A 102 -6.60 4.92 -12.29
CA ARG A 102 -5.79 6.05 -11.84
C ARG A 102 -4.49 5.56 -11.16
N PRO A 103 -3.67 4.74 -11.83
CA PRO A 103 -2.46 4.19 -11.21
C PRO A 103 -1.46 5.27 -10.79
N GLY A 104 -1.46 6.44 -11.44
CA GLY A 104 -0.63 7.58 -11.01
C GLY A 104 -0.91 8.06 -9.59
N VAL A 105 -2.16 7.96 -9.12
CA VAL A 105 -2.52 8.26 -7.72
C VAL A 105 -1.98 7.17 -6.80
N VAL A 106 -2.15 5.90 -7.18
CA VAL A 106 -1.66 4.75 -6.37
C VAL A 106 -0.13 4.79 -6.23
N GLU A 107 0.59 5.23 -7.26
CA GLU A 107 2.05 5.45 -7.19
C GLU A 107 2.41 6.52 -6.15
N ASP A 108 1.64 7.61 -6.05
CA ASP A 108 1.89 8.65 -5.04
C ASP A 108 1.56 8.14 -3.63
N VAL A 109 0.51 7.33 -3.49
CA VAL A 109 0.16 6.66 -2.23
C VAL A 109 1.26 5.68 -1.79
N LEU A 110 1.83 4.91 -2.71
CA LEU A 110 2.98 4.04 -2.43
C LEU A 110 4.19 4.84 -1.91
N ARG A 111 4.43 6.04 -2.46
CA ARG A 111 5.49 6.93 -1.96
C ARG A 111 5.16 7.48 -0.57
N PHE A 112 3.90 7.85 -0.31
CA PHE A 112 3.45 8.26 1.02
C PHE A 112 3.69 7.16 2.06
N LEU A 113 3.18 5.94 1.82
CA LEU A 113 3.34 4.81 2.74
C LEU A 113 4.82 4.48 2.98
N THR A 114 5.63 4.49 1.92
CA THR A 114 7.08 4.26 2.05
C THR A 114 7.77 5.37 2.83
N GLY A 115 7.35 6.63 2.64
CA GLY A 115 7.79 7.77 3.43
C GLY A 115 7.47 7.57 4.91
N ARG A 116 6.26 7.13 5.23
CA ARG A 116 5.84 6.86 6.61
C ARG A 116 6.70 5.79 7.28
N VAL A 117 7.01 4.69 6.59
CA VAL A 117 7.93 3.65 7.11
C VAL A 117 9.31 4.24 7.42
N VAL A 118 9.85 5.09 6.54
CA VAL A 118 11.15 5.75 6.77
C VAL A 118 11.09 6.66 8.00
N GLU A 119 10.03 7.46 8.13
CA GLU A 119 9.85 8.36 9.28
C GLU A 119 9.77 7.60 10.60
N LEU A 120 9.00 6.50 10.64
CA LEU A 120 8.86 5.65 11.82
C LEU A 120 10.20 5.02 12.21
N GLN A 121 10.93 4.47 11.24
CA GLN A 121 12.25 3.88 11.47
C GLN A 121 13.27 4.89 12.01
N ASP A 122 13.24 6.12 11.51
CA ASP A 122 14.15 7.17 11.95
C ASP A 122 13.79 7.64 13.38
N GLN A 123 12.50 7.63 13.76
CA GLN A 123 12.04 8.01 15.10
C GLN A 123 12.34 6.95 16.17
N VAL A 124 12.24 5.66 15.84
CA VAL A 124 12.54 4.53 16.76
C VAL A 124 13.93 4.68 17.41
N GLY A 125 14.92 5.21 16.68
CA GLY A 125 16.28 5.42 17.22
C GLY A 125 16.40 6.52 18.29
N SER A 126 15.34 7.30 18.51
CA SER A 126 15.31 8.47 19.40
C SER A 126 14.21 8.43 20.47
N SER A 127 13.39 7.38 20.50
CA SER A 127 12.22 7.24 21.37
C SER A 127 12.50 6.34 22.60
N ASP A 128 11.70 6.50 23.64
CA ASP A 128 11.68 5.57 24.77
C ASP A 128 11.10 4.19 24.35
N GLU A 129 11.36 3.14 25.13
CA GLU A 129 11.10 1.74 24.75
C GLU A 129 9.63 1.45 24.37
N ALA A 130 8.66 1.98 25.13
CA ALA A 130 7.24 1.78 24.85
C ALA A 130 6.79 2.48 23.55
N ASP A 131 7.31 3.68 23.28
CA ASP A 131 7.01 4.40 22.04
C ASP A 131 7.70 3.73 20.85
N ALA A 132 8.90 3.19 21.05
CA ALA A 132 9.63 2.43 20.04
C ALA A 132 8.93 1.12 19.65
N ASP A 133 8.29 0.41 20.59
CA ASP A 133 7.48 -0.78 20.30
C ASP A 133 6.27 -0.44 19.42
N ARG A 134 5.53 0.61 19.79
CA ARG A 134 4.39 1.08 19.01
C ARG A 134 4.80 1.50 17.60
N MET A 135 5.87 2.28 17.48
CA MET A 135 6.39 2.72 16.17
C MET A 135 6.86 1.55 15.31
N ARG A 136 7.40 0.48 15.91
CA ARG A 136 7.76 -0.75 15.19
C ARG A 136 6.52 -1.50 14.69
N SER A 137 5.49 -1.66 15.52
CA SER A 137 4.22 -2.26 15.11
C SER A 137 3.60 -1.51 13.93
N GLU A 138 3.52 -0.17 14.02
CA GLU A 138 3.02 0.67 12.94
C GLU A 138 3.85 0.55 11.66
N ALA A 139 5.19 0.51 11.79
CA ALA A 139 6.08 0.36 10.66
C ALA A 139 5.89 -0.99 9.96
N ASP A 140 5.66 -2.07 10.73
CA ASP A 140 5.42 -3.41 10.20
C ASP A 140 4.06 -3.52 9.50
N MET A 141 3.00 -2.95 10.08
CA MET A 141 1.69 -2.85 9.43
C MET A 141 1.75 -2.03 8.15
N THR A 142 2.38 -0.86 8.18
CA THR A 142 2.53 0.01 7.00
C THR A 142 3.39 -0.66 5.93
N SER A 143 4.46 -1.34 6.35
CA SER A 143 5.31 -2.16 5.49
C SER A 143 4.52 -3.27 4.81
N ARG A 144 3.62 -3.94 5.53
CA ARG A 144 2.71 -4.94 4.95
C ARG A 144 1.72 -4.30 3.97
N LEU A 145 1.16 -3.14 4.32
CA LEU A 145 0.21 -2.44 3.47
C LEU A 145 0.82 -2.07 2.11
N ILE A 146 2.10 -1.67 2.08
CA ILE A 146 2.85 -1.42 0.83
C ILE A 146 2.85 -2.65 -0.08
N ASP A 147 3.12 -3.84 0.46
CA ASP A 147 3.16 -5.08 -0.32
C ASP A 147 1.77 -5.40 -0.91
N LEU A 148 0.71 -5.25 -0.11
CA LEU A 148 -0.68 -5.44 -0.54
C LEU A 148 -1.11 -4.47 -1.64
N VAL A 149 -0.63 -3.22 -1.59
CA VAL A 149 -0.86 -2.23 -2.64
C VAL A 149 -0.07 -2.59 -3.88
N LEU A 150 1.20 -3.01 -3.75
CA LEU A 150 2.03 -3.44 -4.89
C LEU A 150 1.42 -4.63 -5.63
N TYR A 151 0.84 -5.60 -4.92
CA TYR A 151 0.19 -6.75 -5.54
C TYR A 151 -0.98 -6.33 -6.42
N ARG A 152 -1.81 -5.41 -5.93
CA ARG A 152 -2.94 -4.85 -6.68
C ARG A 152 -2.47 -3.98 -7.84
N PHE A 153 -1.48 -3.13 -7.59
CA PHE A 153 -0.92 -2.20 -8.56
C PHE A 153 -0.33 -2.91 -9.79
N HIS A 154 0.33 -4.04 -9.58
CA HIS A 154 0.91 -4.85 -10.63
C HIS A 154 0.00 -6.01 -11.09
N GLY A 155 -1.22 -6.10 -10.57
CA GLY A 155 -2.21 -7.10 -10.98
C GLY A 155 -1.74 -8.55 -10.80
N LEU A 156 -1.03 -8.84 -9.69
CA LEU A 156 -0.50 -10.19 -9.43
C LEU A 156 -1.63 -11.22 -9.39
N SER A 157 -1.37 -12.38 -9.96
CA SER A 157 -2.28 -13.53 -9.87
C SER A 157 -2.31 -14.09 -8.44
N PRO A 158 -3.34 -14.88 -8.07
CA PRO A 158 -3.36 -15.56 -6.76
C PRO A 158 -2.11 -16.41 -6.50
N GLU A 159 -1.59 -17.10 -7.52
CA GLU A 159 -0.36 -17.90 -7.42
C GLU A 159 0.88 -17.04 -7.15
N ASP A 160 0.98 -15.88 -7.81
CA ASP A 160 2.08 -14.94 -7.59
C ASP A 160 2.02 -14.31 -6.21
N VAL A 161 0.82 -13.99 -5.72
CA VAL A 161 0.61 -13.53 -4.35
C VAL A 161 1.06 -14.60 -3.37
N GLU A 162 0.62 -15.85 -3.52
CA GLU A 162 1.04 -16.97 -2.65
C GLU A 162 2.57 -17.14 -2.63
N ARG A 163 3.23 -17.04 -3.79
CA ARG A 163 4.69 -17.12 -3.88
C ARG A 163 5.39 -15.96 -3.19
N ALA A 164 4.88 -14.73 -3.35
CA ALA A 164 5.40 -13.54 -2.69
C ALA A 164 5.25 -13.62 -1.16
N GLU A 165 4.11 -14.14 -0.68
CA GLU A 165 3.84 -14.36 0.74
C GLU A 165 4.74 -15.43 1.34
N ALA A 166 4.91 -16.56 0.66
CA ALA A 166 5.80 -17.63 1.12
C ALA A 166 7.25 -17.14 1.26
N ALA A 167 7.73 -16.29 0.34
CA ALA A 167 9.06 -15.70 0.39
C ALA A 167 9.20 -14.56 1.43
N ARG A 168 8.10 -14.06 2.00
CA ARG A 168 8.11 -13.08 3.10
C ARG A 168 8.12 -13.76 4.46
N ALA A 169 7.51 -14.94 4.57
CA ALA A 169 7.42 -15.71 5.81
C ALA A 169 8.68 -16.55 6.13
N GLY A 170 9.52 -16.82 5.13
CA GLY A 170 10.81 -17.52 5.27
C GLY A 170 12.00 -16.58 5.31
#